data_AF-A0A3C0BSV3-F1
#
_entry.id   AF-A0A3C0BSV3-F1
#
_cell.length_a   1.000
_cell.length_b   1.000
_cell.length_c   1.000
_cell.angle_alpha   90.00
_cell.angle_beta   90.00
_cell.angle_gamma   90.00
#
_symmetry.space_group_name_H-M   'P 1'
#
loop_
_entity.id
_entity.type
_entity.pdbx_description
1 polymer ?
#
loop_
_entity_poly.entity_id
_entity_poly.type
_entity_poly.pdbx_seq_one_letter_code
_entity_poly.pdbx_strand_id
1 'polypeptide(L)'
;GQPPSDAVLARICVVVDLLVEYGLSEEGAAQVMMRRMIAAGVSAPKKGTAPTGWKRLLAWKADFQNGLMGDEATREFENFAASIESIPPHERVERVLEGGLWNRRQGHRGAERRPTLSESGAGG
;
A
#
# COMPACT_ATOMS: atom_id res chain seq x y z
N GLY A 1 -3.63 15.57 -2.05
CA GLY A 1 -3.72 14.24 -1.39
C GLY A 1 -3.32 14.36 0.06
N GLN A 2 -3.80 13.45 0.91
CA GLN A 2 -3.38 13.37 2.31
C GLN A 2 -1.92 12.88 2.36
N PRO A 3 -1.03 13.49 3.18
CA PRO A 3 0.32 12.96 3.37
C PRO A 3 0.26 11.54 3.96
N PRO A 4 1.09 10.61 3.47
CA PRO A 4 1.14 9.26 4.01
C PRO A 4 1.68 9.31 5.45
N SER A 5 1.11 8.48 6.33
CA SER A 5 1.70 8.23 7.64
C SER A 5 2.87 7.25 7.53
N ASP A 6 3.76 7.23 8.51
CA ASP A 6 4.90 6.30 8.53
C ASP A 6 4.43 4.83 8.48
N ALA A 7 3.32 4.49 9.14
CA ALA A 7 2.68 3.17 9.02
C ALA A 7 2.20 2.83 7.59
N VAL A 8 1.79 3.81 6.79
CA VAL A 8 1.44 3.57 5.38
C VAL A 8 2.72 3.40 4.55
N LEU A 9 3.75 4.22 4.81
CA LEU A 9 5.04 4.13 4.13
C LEU A 9 5.78 2.82 4.42
N ALA A 10 5.74 2.33 5.66
CA ALA A 10 6.26 1.04 6.06
C ALA A 10 5.64 -0.10 5.24
N ARG A 11 4.30 -0.14 5.15
CA ARG A 11 3.60 -1.12 4.32
C ARG A 11 3.95 -1.01 2.84
N ILE A 12 4.05 0.22 2.33
CA ILE A 12 4.47 0.44 0.94
C ILE A 12 5.87 -0.10 0.70
N CYS A 13 6.80 0.02 1.66
CA CYS A 13 8.13 -0.57 1.53
C CYS A 13 8.07 -2.09 1.38
N VAL A 14 7.23 -2.77 2.19
CA VAL A 14 6.99 -4.21 2.04
C VAL A 14 6.43 -4.55 0.65
N VAL A 15 5.50 -3.74 0.11
CA VAL A 15 4.99 -3.96 -1.25
C VAL A 15 6.07 -3.74 -2.31
N VAL A 16 6.94 -2.73 -2.13
CA VAL A 16 8.06 -2.51 -3.03
C VAL A 16 9.00 -3.72 -3.02
N ASP A 17 9.36 -4.22 -1.83
CA ASP A 17 10.22 -5.40 -1.70
C ASP A 17 9.57 -6.65 -2.32
N LEU A 18 8.27 -6.85 -2.12
CA LEU A 18 7.49 -7.92 -2.77
C LEU A 18 7.53 -7.80 -4.30
N LEU A 19 7.35 -6.62 -4.86
CA LEU A 19 7.39 -6.43 -6.31
C LEU A 19 8.79 -6.68 -6.88
N VAL A 20 9.83 -6.34 -6.12
CA VAL A 20 11.22 -6.64 -6.49
C VAL A 20 11.48 -8.14 -6.48
N GLU A 21 11.01 -8.85 -5.45
CA GLU A 21 11.09 -10.31 -5.34
C GLU A 21 10.42 -11.01 -6.55
N TYR A 22 9.34 -10.43 -7.08
CA TYR A 22 8.60 -10.95 -8.25
C TYR A 22 9.11 -10.41 -9.60
N GLY A 23 10.28 -9.76 -9.62
CA GLY A 23 11.03 -9.47 -10.83
C GLY A 23 10.96 -8.02 -11.35
N LEU A 24 10.35 -7.09 -10.61
CA LEU A 24 10.47 -5.67 -10.95
C LEU A 24 11.82 -5.11 -10.47
N SER A 25 12.32 -4.08 -11.15
CA SER A 25 13.38 -3.25 -10.56
C SER A 25 12.83 -2.46 -9.38
N GLU A 26 13.70 -2.10 -8.42
CA GLU A 26 13.31 -1.27 -7.27
C GLU A 26 12.68 0.06 -7.70
N GLU A 27 13.23 0.69 -8.75
CA GLU A 27 12.65 1.89 -9.36
C GLU A 27 11.27 1.63 -9.95
N GLY A 28 11.09 0.52 -10.68
CA GLY A 28 9.82 0.12 -11.28
C GLY A 28 8.75 -0.12 -10.21
N ALA A 29 9.09 -0.86 -9.16
CA ALA A 29 8.22 -1.12 -8.01
C ALA A 29 7.80 0.18 -7.30
N ALA A 30 8.74 1.09 -7.04
CA ALA A 30 8.45 2.39 -6.43
C ALA A 30 7.56 3.27 -7.32
N GLN A 31 7.75 3.24 -8.64
CA GLN A 31 6.89 3.96 -9.59
C GLN A 31 5.46 3.39 -9.60
N VAL A 32 5.31 2.06 -9.59
CA VAL A 32 4.00 1.39 -9.48
C VAL A 32 3.29 1.83 -8.20
N MET A 33 3.99 1.78 -7.07
CA MET A 33 3.40 2.18 -5.79
C MET A 33 3.07 3.66 -5.73
N MET A 34 3.91 4.56 -6.27
CA MET A 34 3.60 5.98 -6.34
C MET A 34 2.33 6.27 -7.17
N ARG A 35 2.14 5.58 -8.30
CA ARG A 35 0.90 5.72 -9.09
C ARG A 35 -0.32 5.27 -8.29
N ARG A 36 -0.23 4.14 -7.57
CA ARG A 36 -1.31 3.63 -6.71
C ARG A 36 -1.60 4.54 -5.51
N MET A 37 -0.58 5.12 -4.88
CA MET A 37 -0.73 6.15 -3.85
C MET A 37 -1.55 7.33 -4.36
N ILE A 38 -1.16 7.89 -5.52
CA ILE A 38 -1.85 9.04 -6.12
C ILE A 38 -3.30 8.69 -6.45
N ALA A 39 -3.54 7.54 -7.07
CA ALA A 39 -4.89 7.06 -7.39
C ALA A 39 -5.76 6.90 -6.13
N ALA A 40 -5.16 6.52 -5.00
CA ALA A 40 -5.83 6.41 -3.71
C ALA A 40 -5.92 7.73 -2.93
N GLY A 41 -5.50 8.86 -3.51
CA GLY A 41 -5.51 10.18 -2.87
C GLY A 41 -4.39 10.40 -1.85
N VAL A 42 -3.42 9.50 -1.75
CA VAL A 42 -2.23 9.60 -0.90
C VAL A 42 -1.15 10.36 -1.65
N SER A 43 -0.66 11.47 -1.09
CA SER A 43 0.40 12.24 -1.74
C SER A 43 1.76 11.54 -1.62
N ALA A 44 2.76 12.02 -2.36
CA ALA A 44 4.14 11.58 -2.15
C ALA A 44 4.60 11.87 -0.70
N PRO A 45 5.60 11.12 -0.19
CA PRO A 45 6.27 11.46 1.06
C PRO A 45 6.83 12.88 0.97
N LYS A 46 6.75 13.61 2.09
CA LYS A 46 7.33 14.96 2.22
C LYS A 46 8.85 14.93 2.41
N LYS A 47 9.38 13.81 2.90
CA LYS A 47 10.81 13.63 3.15
C LYS A 47 11.57 13.43 1.84
N GLY A 48 12.76 14.03 1.74
CA GLY A 48 13.62 14.00 0.57
C GLY A 48 13.44 15.20 -0.37
N THR A 49 14.55 15.69 -0.93
CA THR A 49 14.59 16.80 -1.90
C THR A 49 14.43 16.33 -3.35
N ALA A 50 14.23 15.04 -3.56
CA ALA A 50 14.19 14.46 -4.89
C ALA A 50 12.99 15.01 -5.70
N PRO A 51 13.16 15.26 -7.01
CA PRO A 51 12.16 15.93 -7.83
C PRO A 51 10.90 15.08 -8.04
N THR A 52 11.04 13.76 -8.12
CA THR A 52 9.92 12.84 -8.34
C THR A 52 9.45 12.16 -7.05
N GLY A 53 8.15 11.93 -6.94
CA GLY A 53 7.54 11.33 -5.75
C GLY A 53 8.06 9.91 -5.43
N TRP A 54 8.32 9.10 -6.46
CA TRP A 54 8.86 7.75 -6.29
C TRP A 54 10.32 7.77 -5.78
N LYS A 55 11.13 8.77 -6.16
CA LYS A 55 12.48 8.94 -5.58
C LYS A 55 12.42 9.34 -4.11
N ARG A 56 11.43 10.15 -3.72
CA ARG A 56 11.17 10.46 -2.31
C ARG A 56 10.72 9.23 -1.52
N LEU A 57 9.98 8.32 -2.15
CA LEU A 57 9.64 7.02 -1.55
C LEU A 57 10.88 6.16 -1.33
N LEU A 58 11.77 6.05 -2.32
CA LEU A 58 13.03 5.31 -2.15
C LEU A 58 13.95 5.94 -1.10
N ALA A 59 14.03 7.27 -1.04
CA ALA A 59 14.77 7.96 0.02
C ALA A 59 14.20 7.64 1.41
N TRP A 60 12.88 7.62 1.57
CA TRP A 60 12.26 7.22 2.83
C TRP A 60 12.56 5.74 3.17
N LYS A 61 12.49 4.84 2.20
CA LYS A 61 12.85 3.41 2.38
C LYS A 61 14.30 3.25 2.81
N ALA A 62 15.24 3.99 2.20
CA ALA A 62 16.64 3.98 2.59
C ALA A 62 16.82 4.46 4.04
N ASP A 63 16.14 5.54 4.44
CA ASP A 63 16.17 5.99 5.83
C ASP A 63 15.62 4.94 6.81
N PHE A 64 14.52 4.28 6.43
CA PHE A 64 13.94 3.17 7.20
C PHE A 64 14.93 2.02 7.39
N GLN A 65 15.58 1.58 6.31
CA GLN A 65 16.59 0.51 6.35
C GLN A 65 17.82 0.87 7.19
N ASN A 66 18.15 2.17 7.28
CA ASN A 66 19.23 2.68 8.15
C ASN A 66 18.79 2.89 9.61
N GLY A 67 17.58 2.47 10.00
CA GLY A 67 17.08 2.60 11.37
C GLY A 67 16.72 4.03 11.77
N LEU A 68 16.49 4.93 10.80
CA LEU A 68 16.18 6.34 11.05
C LEU A 68 14.68 6.62 11.22
N MET A 69 13.85 5.58 11.22
CA MET A 69 12.40 5.68 11.46
C MET A 69 12.05 5.12 12.85
N GLY A 70 10.94 5.60 13.42
CA GLY A 70 10.52 5.20 14.76
C GLY A 70 9.92 3.79 14.84
N ASP A 71 9.84 3.26 16.06
CA ASP A 71 9.38 1.89 16.38
C ASP A 71 8.01 1.53 15.78
N GLU A 72 7.11 2.51 15.64
CA GLU A 72 5.80 2.29 15.04
C GLU A 72 5.91 1.84 13.56
N ALA A 73 6.82 2.44 12.80
CA ALA A 73 7.03 2.10 11.40
C ALA A 73 7.64 0.69 11.26
N THR A 74 8.61 0.37 12.12
CA THR A 74 9.26 -0.95 12.16
C THR A 74 8.25 -2.05 12.49
N ARG A 75 7.46 -1.85 13.55
CA ARG A 75 6.42 -2.81 13.93
C ARG A 75 5.36 -2.99 12.84
N GLU A 76 4.95 -1.91 12.18
CA GLU A 76 3.98 -2.02 11.09
C GLU A 76 4.57 -2.73 9.86
N PHE A 77 5.85 -2.50 9.55
CA PHE A 77 6.56 -3.23 8.50
C PHE A 77 6.55 -4.73 8.77
N GLU A 78 7.00 -5.15 9.96
CA GLU A 78 7.06 -6.56 10.36
C GLU A 78 5.68 -7.22 10.36
N ASN A 79 4.70 -6.58 10.98
CA ASN A 79 3.32 -7.08 11.03
C ASN A 79 2.72 -7.26 9.63
N PHE A 80 2.99 -6.31 8.73
CA PHE A 80 2.46 -6.37 7.38
C PHE A 80 3.19 -7.40 6.52
N ALA A 81 4.51 -7.53 6.65
CA ALA A 81 5.29 -8.58 6.01
C ALA A 81 4.76 -9.97 6.42
N ALA A 82 4.61 -10.22 7.72
CA ALA A 82 4.02 -11.47 8.22
C ALA A 82 2.60 -11.72 7.69
N SER A 83 1.79 -10.67 7.54
CA SER A 83 0.44 -10.80 6.96
C SER A 83 0.48 -11.19 5.48
N ILE A 84 1.46 -10.73 4.70
CA ILE A 84 1.64 -11.11 3.30
C ILE A 84 2.13 -12.55 3.19
N GLU A 85 3.00 -12.99 4.11
CA GLU A 85 3.49 -14.36 4.13
C GLU A 85 2.38 -15.39 4.28
N SER A 86 1.29 -15.04 4.97
CA SER A 86 0.09 -15.88 5.12
C SER A 86 -0.73 -16.05 3.83
N ILE A 87 -0.48 -15.22 2.81
CA ILE A 87 -1.13 -15.31 1.51
C ILE A 87 -0.34 -16.30 0.63
N PRO A 88 -1.01 -17.24 -0.08
CA PRO A 88 -0.34 -18.13 -1.03
C PRO A 88 0.56 -17.37 -2.01
N PRO A 89 1.80 -17.84 -2.29
CA PRO A 89 2.77 -17.07 -3.08
C PRO A 89 2.24 -16.57 -4.43
N HIS A 90 1.47 -17.39 -5.16
CA HIS A 90 0.94 -17.00 -6.47
C HIS A 90 -0.15 -15.91 -6.41
N GLU A 91 -0.72 -15.64 -5.22
CA GLU A 91 -1.79 -14.66 -5.03
C GLU A 91 -1.30 -13.34 -4.38
N ARG A 92 -0.06 -13.31 -3.85
CA ARG A 92 0.44 -12.20 -3.01
C ARG A 92 0.35 -10.85 -3.71
N VAL A 93 0.90 -10.76 -4.94
CA VAL A 93 0.94 -9.50 -5.70
C VAL A 93 -0.47 -9.00 -5.99
N GLU A 94 -1.35 -9.88 -6.48
CA GLU A 94 -2.75 -9.55 -6.78
C GLU A 94 -3.49 -9.06 -5.54
N ARG A 95 -3.47 -9.83 -4.45
CA ARG A 95 -4.16 -9.48 -3.19
C ARG A 95 -3.65 -8.17 -2.58
N VAL A 96 -2.35 -7.93 -2.59
CA VAL A 96 -1.74 -6.73 -2.00
C VAL A 96 -2.06 -5.49 -2.83
N LEU A 97 -2.00 -5.60 -4.15
CA LEU A 97 -2.20 -4.48 -5.05
C LEU A 97 -3.69 -4.17 -5.27
N GLU A 98 -4.51 -5.16 -5.58
CA GLU A 98 -5.93 -4.98 -5.91
C GLU A 98 -6.81 -4.87 -4.68
N GLY A 99 -6.50 -5.63 -3.63
CA GLY A 99 -7.19 -5.55 -2.33
C GLY A 99 -6.86 -4.30 -1.52
N GLY A 100 -5.92 -3.47 -1.98
CA GLY A 100 -5.53 -2.22 -1.31
C GLY A 100 -5.04 -2.43 0.12
N LEU A 101 -4.46 -3.61 0.43
CA LEU A 101 -4.08 -4.01 1.79
C LEU A 101 -3.08 -3.05 2.45
N TRP A 102 -2.26 -2.38 1.64
CA TRP A 102 -1.33 -1.34 2.09
C TRP A 102 -2.03 -0.03 2.52
N ASN A 103 -3.26 0.22 2.06
CA ASN A 103 -4.06 1.42 2.35
C ASN A 103 -5.32 1.11 3.18
N ARG A 104 -5.15 0.45 4.34
CA ARG A 104 -6.26 0.01 5.22
C ARG A 104 -7.31 1.09 5.55
N ARG A 105 -7.02 2.39 5.39
CA ARG A 105 -8.01 3.49 5.55
C ARG A 105 -9.20 3.39 4.57
N GLN A 106 -9.06 2.73 3.42
CA GLN A 106 -10.15 2.59 2.44
C GLN A 106 -10.92 1.26 2.52
N GLY A 107 -10.43 0.26 3.27
CA GLY A 107 -11.09 -1.05 3.40
C GLY A 107 -12.50 -0.99 4.00
N HIS A 108 -12.88 0.12 4.65
CA HIS A 108 -14.22 0.34 5.19
C HIS A 108 -15.20 1.11 4.27
N ARG A 109 -14.79 1.61 3.10
CA ARG A 109 -15.69 2.38 2.20
C ARG A 109 -16.06 1.68 0.89
N GLY A 110 -15.41 0.57 0.55
CA GLY A 110 -15.64 -0.16 -0.71
C GLY A 110 -16.56 -1.38 -0.61
N ALA A 111 -16.80 -1.92 0.60
CA ALA A 111 -17.58 -3.14 0.78
C ALA A 111 -19.10 -2.94 0.88
N GLU A 112 -19.57 -1.69 0.98
CA GLU A 112 -21.00 -1.36 1.10
C GLU A 112 -21.55 -0.72 -0.19
N ARG A 113 -21.49 -1.40 -1.33
CA ARG A 113 -22.43 -1.13 -2.44
C ARG A 113 -22.79 -2.40 -3.22
N ARG A 114 -23.73 -3.16 -2.65
CA ARG A 114 -24.79 -3.83 -3.42
C ARG A 114 -26.02 -3.97 -2.51
N PRO A 115 -27.03 -3.08 -2.60
CA PRO A 115 -28.38 -3.49 -2.31
C PRO A 115 -28.77 -4.49 -3.40
N THR A 116 -29.17 -5.66 -2.93
CA THR A 116 -29.68 -6.81 -3.67
C THR A 116 -30.84 -6.43 -4.59
N LEU A 117 -30.82 -6.94 -5.83
CA LEU A 117 -32.06 -7.19 -6.57
C LEU A 117 -32.93 -8.15 -5.72
N SER A 118 -34.02 -7.66 -5.16
CA SER A 118 -35.22 -8.43 -4.80
C SER A 118 -36.29 -7.49 -4.26
N GLU A 119 -37.08 -6.91 -5.15
CA GLU A 119 -38.48 -6.59 -4.84
C GLU A 119 -39.35 -7.33 -5.85
N SER A 120 -39.59 -8.60 -5.55
CA SER A 120 -40.76 -9.32 -6.04
C SER A 120 -41.90 -9.08 -5.05
N GLY A 121 -42.93 -8.36 -5.51
CA GLY A 121 -44.34 -8.55 -5.15
C GLY A 121 -44.83 -8.13 -3.75
N ALA A 122 -45.78 -7.18 -3.71
CA ALA A 122 -47.18 -7.42 -3.30
C ALA A 122 -47.93 -6.10 -2.98
N GLY A 123 -49.20 -6.01 -3.43
CA GLY A 123 -50.22 -5.07 -2.95
C GLY A 123 -50.58 -3.98 -3.98
N GLY A 124 -51.81 -3.88 -4.49
CA GLY A 124 -53.08 -4.57 -4.23
C GLY A 124 -54.08 -4.26 -5.34
#